data_AF-A0A415R8U8-F1
#
_entry.id   AF-A0A415R8U8-F1
#
_cell.length_a   1.000
_cell.length_b   1.000
_cell.length_c   1.000
_cell.angle_alpha   90.00
_cell.angle_beta   90.00
_cell.angle_gamma   90.00
#
_symmetry.space_group_name_H-M   'P 1'
#
loop_
_entity.id
_entity.type
_entity.pdbx_description
1 polymer ?
#
loop_
_entity_poly.entity_id
_entity_poly.type
_entity_poly.pdbx_seq_one_letter_code
_entity_poly.pdbx_strand_id
1 'polypeptide(L)'
;MCACERTKGEAAAENAEKSCCGCVKHKYRDKDSKEYKCLVSRLKRIEGQVRGVCKMVEDDRYCVDILTQVSAIQSALNAFNKELLAQHIKSCVVDDIRAGHDEVVDELVATLQKVMK
;
A
#
# COMPACT_ATOMS: atom_id res chain seq x y z
N MET A 1 20.70 12.26 -20.05
CA MET A 1 19.40 12.91 -20.32
C MET A 1 18.50 11.87 -20.98
N CYS A 2 17.50 11.34 -20.27
CA CYS A 2 16.64 10.25 -20.78
C CYS A 2 15.31 10.82 -21.27
N ALA A 3 14.88 10.39 -22.45
CA ALA A 3 13.81 10.97 -23.28
C ALA A 3 12.39 10.61 -22.81
N CYS A 4 12.01 10.94 -21.58
CA CYS A 4 10.66 10.68 -21.05
C CYS A 4 9.90 11.99 -20.73
N GLU A 5 10.01 12.99 -21.60
CA GLU A 5 9.18 14.18 -21.52
C GLU A 5 7.94 14.03 -22.40
N ARG A 6 6.76 14.16 -21.77
CA ARG A 6 5.42 14.33 -22.36
C ARG A 6 4.88 13.05 -23.03
N THR A 7 3.72 12.56 -22.63
CA THR A 7 2.43 13.10 -23.08
C THR A 7 1.31 12.92 -22.04
N LYS A 8 0.49 13.95 -21.90
CA LYS A 8 -0.83 13.89 -21.26
C LYS A 8 -1.84 13.34 -22.27
N GLY A 9 -2.69 12.42 -21.82
CA GLY A 9 -4.06 12.22 -22.26
C GLY A 9 -4.28 11.65 -23.67
N GLU A 10 -4.74 10.41 -23.74
CA GLU A 10 -5.94 9.95 -24.48
C GLU A 10 -6.12 8.44 -24.25
N ALA A 11 -7.36 7.98 -24.40
CA ALA A 11 -7.83 6.70 -23.91
C ALA A 11 -7.46 5.50 -24.80
N ALA A 12 -7.53 4.32 -24.17
CA ALA A 12 -7.73 2.99 -24.73
C ALA A 12 -6.51 2.20 -25.26
N ALA A 13 -6.49 0.96 -24.76
CA ALA A 13 -6.00 -0.28 -25.36
C ALA A 13 -4.49 -0.62 -25.26
N GLU A 14 -4.32 -1.79 -24.64
CA GLU A 14 -3.40 -2.87 -24.99
C GLU A 14 -2.02 -2.96 -24.36
N ASN A 15 -1.82 -4.16 -23.80
CA ASN A 15 -0.60 -4.74 -23.28
C ASN A 15 0.62 -4.35 -24.11
N ALA A 16 1.53 -3.62 -23.46
CA ALA A 16 2.91 -3.50 -23.88
C ALA A 16 3.78 -3.88 -22.69
N GLU A 17 4.04 -5.19 -22.56
CA GLU A 17 5.19 -5.68 -21.82
C GLU A 17 6.45 -5.04 -22.40
N LYS A 18 7.03 -4.12 -21.63
CA LYS A 18 8.37 -3.61 -21.86
C LYS A 18 9.11 -3.61 -20.54
N SER A 19 9.77 -4.75 -20.30
CA SER A 19 10.83 -4.87 -19.31
C SER A 19 11.93 -3.84 -19.62
N CYS A 20 12.02 -2.80 -18.80
CA CYS A 20 13.13 -1.87 -18.78
C CYS A 20 13.31 -1.32 -17.36
N CYS A 21 14.46 -1.64 -16.74
CA CYS A 21 15.12 -0.93 -15.65
C CYS A 21 14.24 -0.24 -14.57
N GLY A 22 13.89 -0.96 -13.51
CA GLY A 22 13.50 -0.37 -12.21
C GLY A 22 12.14 0.32 -12.11
N CYS A 23 11.21 0.08 -13.05
CA CYS A 23 9.90 0.71 -13.03
C CYS A 23 9.01 0.16 -11.90
N VAL A 24 8.59 1.02 -10.98
CA VAL A 24 7.60 0.70 -9.94
C VAL A 24 6.25 0.42 -10.62
N LYS A 25 5.59 -0.71 -10.28
CA LYS A 25 4.21 -0.98 -10.73
C LYS A 25 3.27 0.07 -10.14
N HIS A 26 2.67 0.92 -10.97
CA HIS A 26 1.72 1.94 -10.53
C HIS A 26 0.28 1.50 -10.83
N LYS A 27 -0.53 1.34 -9.78
CA LYS A 27 -1.98 1.18 -9.91
C LYS A 27 -2.65 2.55 -9.83
N TYR A 28 -3.46 2.91 -10.83
CA TYR A 28 -4.37 4.05 -10.71
C TYR A 28 -5.40 3.77 -9.60
N ARG A 29 -5.59 4.77 -8.72
CA ARG A 29 -6.63 4.75 -7.69
C ARG A 29 -7.51 5.95 -7.91
N ASP A 30 -8.80 5.71 -8.05
CA ASP A 30 -9.78 6.79 -8.04
C ASP A 30 -9.77 7.49 -6.67
N LYS A 31 -9.44 8.78 -6.66
CA LYS A 31 -9.34 9.59 -5.44
C LYS A 31 -10.69 9.83 -4.80
N ASP A 32 -11.77 9.74 -5.57
CA ASP A 32 -13.12 9.92 -5.06
C ASP A 32 -13.74 8.64 -4.49
N SER A 33 -13.18 7.49 -4.85
CA SER A 33 -13.59 6.20 -4.32
C SER A 33 -13.53 6.13 -2.80
N LYS A 34 -14.51 5.41 -2.23
CA LYS A 34 -14.56 5.11 -0.79
C LYS A 34 -13.32 4.34 -0.34
N GLU A 35 -12.79 3.46 -1.17
CA GLU A 35 -11.61 2.63 -0.91
C GLU A 35 -10.35 3.48 -0.72
N TYR A 36 -10.08 4.40 -1.63
CA TYR A 36 -8.95 5.32 -1.53
C TYR A 36 -9.06 6.19 -0.26
N LYS A 37 -10.24 6.81 -0.06
CA LYS A 37 -10.49 7.66 1.12
C LYS A 37 -10.31 6.89 2.44
N CYS A 38 -10.75 5.64 2.50
CA CYS A 38 -10.59 4.75 3.66
C CYS A 38 -9.11 4.42 3.95
N LEU A 39 -8.33 4.09 2.93
CA LEU A 39 -6.90 3.81 3.12
C LEU A 39 -6.15 5.05 3.62
N VAL A 40 -6.38 6.20 2.99
CA VAL A 40 -5.73 7.45 3.37
C VAL A 40 -6.15 7.88 4.79
N SER A 41 -7.42 7.72 5.17
CA SER A 41 -7.87 8.09 6.52
C SER A 41 -7.23 7.21 7.60
N ARG A 42 -7.05 5.92 7.35
CA ARG A 42 -6.32 5.00 8.24
C ARG A 42 -4.86 5.43 8.42
N LEU A 43 -4.17 5.75 7.32
CA LEU A 43 -2.78 6.23 7.37
C LEU A 43 -2.66 7.55 8.15
N LYS A 44 -3.56 8.51 7.93
CA LYS A 44 -3.59 9.77 8.70
C LYS A 44 -3.80 9.54 10.21
N ARG A 45 -4.61 8.54 10.58
CA ARG A 45 -4.79 8.16 11.98
C ARG A 45 -3.50 7.57 12.57
N ILE A 46 -2.85 6.67 11.84
CA ILE A 46 -1.57 6.06 12.24
C ILE A 46 -0.48 7.14 12.41
N GLU A 47 -0.38 8.06 11.46
CA GLU A 47 0.51 9.23 11.55
C GLU A 47 0.27 10.05 12.83
N GLY A 48 -1.00 10.27 13.19
CA GLY A 48 -1.39 10.93 14.43
C GLY A 48 -0.94 10.15 15.68
N GLN A 49 -1.04 8.82 15.66
CA GLN A 49 -0.54 7.98 16.76
C GLN A 49 0.98 8.05 16.89
N VAL A 50 1.73 8.02 15.78
CA VAL A 50 3.19 8.17 15.78
C VAL A 50 3.60 9.51 16.36
N ARG A 51 2.95 10.61 15.94
CA ARG A 51 3.17 11.93 16.56
C ARG A 51 2.85 11.94 18.05
N GLY A 52 1.81 11.22 18.47
CA GLY A 52 1.47 11.03 19.88
C GLY A 52 2.62 10.37 20.65
N VAL A 53 3.19 9.29 20.11
CA VAL A 53 4.34 8.60 20.71
C VAL A 53 5.57 9.51 20.80
N CYS A 54 5.86 10.33 19.78
CA CYS A 54 6.94 11.31 19.85
C CYS A 54 6.80 12.24 21.06
N LYS A 55 5.59 12.81 21.26
CA LYS A 55 5.31 13.65 22.43
C LYS A 55 5.47 12.91 23.75
N MET A 56 5.02 11.65 23.81
CA MET A 56 5.20 10.86 25.04
C MET A 56 6.67 10.67 25.42
N VAL A 57 7.56 10.57 24.43
CA VAL A 57 9.01 10.51 24.66
C VAL A 57 9.55 11.87 25.09
N GLU A 58 9.15 12.95 24.41
CA GLU A 58 9.53 14.33 24.78
C GLU A 58 9.07 14.73 26.18
N ASP A 59 7.93 14.19 26.62
CA ASP A 59 7.34 14.41 27.95
C ASP A 59 7.87 13.44 29.03
N ASP A 60 8.92 12.65 28.72
CA ASP A 60 9.51 11.64 29.63
C ASP A 60 8.47 10.67 30.25
N ARG A 61 7.45 10.28 29.48
CA ARG A 61 6.38 9.40 29.99
C ARG A 61 6.86 7.99 30.27
N TYR A 62 6.12 7.31 31.14
CA TYR A 62 6.41 5.94 31.55
C TYR A 62 6.52 4.97 30.36
N CYS A 63 7.61 4.21 30.33
CA CYS A 63 7.97 3.35 29.20
C CYS A 63 6.86 2.36 28.83
N VAL A 64 6.13 1.81 29.81
CA VAL A 64 5.05 0.84 29.55
C VAL A 64 3.89 1.50 28.77
N ASP A 65 3.58 2.77 29.03
CA ASP A 65 2.55 3.50 28.29
C ASP A 65 2.98 3.70 26.83
N ILE A 66 4.25 4.05 26.62
CA ILE A 66 4.84 4.23 25.29
C ILE A 66 4.77 2.91 24.51
N LEU A 67 5.20 1.80 25.13
CA LEU A 67 5.15 0.47 24.53
C LEU A 67 3.72 0.05 24.18
N THR A 68 2.75 0.41 25.02
CA THR A 68 1.32 0.17 24.75
C THR A 68 0.85 0.93 23.51
N GLN A 69 1.24 2.20 23.36
CA GLN A 69 0.90 2.98 22.17
C GLN A 69 1.59 2.47 20.90
N VAL A 70 2.86 2.03 20.99
CA VAL A 70 3.57 1.39 19.87
C VAL A 70 2.84 0.11 19.42
N SER A 71 2.36 -0.69 20.38
CA SER A 71 1.58 -1.90 20.09
C SER A 71 0.25 -1.58 19.40
N ALA A 72 -0.40 -0.47 19.79
CA ALA A 72 -1.60 0.02 19.12
C ALA A 72 -1.33 0.50 17.68
N ILE A 73 -0.17 1.12 17.42
CA ILE A 73 0.26 1.51 16.07
C ILE A 73 0.49 0.27 15.20
N GLN A 74 1.20 -0.74 15.72
CA GLN A 74 1.43 -2.00 15.00
C GLN A 74 0.11 -2.69 14.65
N SER A 75 -0.83 -2.73 15.58
CA SER A 75 -2.18 -3.27 15.33
C SER A 75 -2.92 -2.50 14.23
N ALA A 76 -2.82 -1.17 14.22
CA ALA A 76 -3.43 -0.33 13.19
C ALA A 76 -2.77 -0.53 11.81
N LEU A 77 -1.44 -0.67 11.75
CA LEU A 77 -0.70 -1.00 10.52
C LEU A 77 -1.10 -2.38 9.98
N ASN A 78 -1.24 -3.38 10.86
CA ASN A 78 -1.72 -4.70 10.47
C ASN A 78 -3.14 -4.66 9.89
N ALA A 79 -4.03 -3.86 10.49
CA ALA A 79 -5.37 -3.66 9.94
C ALA A 79 -5.35 -2.95 8.57
N PHE A 80 -4.46 -1.97 8.38
CA PHE A 80 -4.26 -1.31 7.09
C PHE A 80 -3.73 -2.28 6.02
N ASN A 81 -2.72 -3.10 6.37
CA ASN A 81 -2.15 -4.09 5.45
C ASN A 81 -3.20 -5.09 4.96
N LYS A 82 -4.07 -5.58 5.85
CA LYS A 82 -5.18 -6.48 5.50
C LYS A 82 -6.14 -5.85 4.48
N GLU A 83 -6.53 -4.60 4.70
CA GLU A 83 -7.42 -3.87 3.78
C GLU A 83 -6.76 -3.66 2.41
N LEU A 84 -5.50 -3.20 2.40
CA LEU A 84 -4.75 -2.95 1.17
C LEU A 84 -4.56 -4.24 0.35
N LEU A 85 -4.21 -5.33 1.02
CA LEU A 85 -4.03 -6.64 0.42
C LEU A 85 -5.35 -7.18 -0.15
N ALA A 86 -6.46 -7.05 0.58
CA ALA A 86 -7.78 -7.46 0.09
C ALA A 86 -8.16 -6.71 -1.20
N GLN A 87 -7.86 -5.41 -1.29
CA GLN A 87 -8.08 -4.64 -2.51
C GLN A 87 -7.17 -5.10 -3.65
N HIS A 88 -5.90 -5.41 -3.38
CA HIS A 88 -4.96 -5.91 -4.38
C HIS A 88 -5.41 -7.25 -4.97
N ILE A 89 -5.82 -8.19 -4.12
CA ILE A 89 -6.32 -9.50 -4.55
C ILE A 89 -7.58 -9.34 -5.41
N LYS A 90 -8.55 -8.54 -4.96
CA LYS A 90 -9.84 -8.37 -5.67
C LYS A 90 -9.76 -7.61 -7.00
N SER A 91 -8.64 -6.95 -7.28
CA SER A 91 -8.43 -6.19 -8.52
C SER A 91 -7.29 -6.78 -9.32
N CYS A 92 -6.06 -6.31 -9.09
CA CYS A 92 -4.89 -6.69 -9.89
C CYS A 92 -4.73 -8.21 -10.05
N VAL A 93 -4.79 -8.98 -8.96
CA VAL A 93 -4.58 -10.44 -9.03
C VAL A 93 -5.70 -11.13 -9.81
N VAL A 94 -6.96 -10.78 -9.55
CA VAL A 94 -8.11 -11.37 -10.25
C VAL A 94 -8.11 -11.01 -11.73
N ASP A 95 -7.75 -9.77 -12.07
CA ASP A 95 -7.69 -9.30 -13.45
C ASP A 95 -6.55 -9.99 -14.22
N ASP A 96 -5.37 -10.14 -13.61
CA ASP A 96 -4.21 -10.83 -14.19
C ASP A 96 -4.49 -12.32 -14.42
N ILE A 97 -5.09 -13.02 -13.44
CA ILE A 97 -5.51 -14.43 -13.58
C ILE A 97 -6.51 -14.58 -14.74
N ARG A 98 -7.49 -13.67 -14.86
CA ARG A 98 -8.47 -13.69 -15.96
C ARG A 98 -7.83 -13.44 -17.33
N ALA A 99 -6.72 -12.72 -17.37
CA ALA A 99 -5.92 -12.49 -18.57
C ALA A 99 -4.95 -13.64 -18.88
N GLY A 100 -4.87 -14.67 -18.02
CA GLY A 100 -3.98 -15.83 -18.19
C GLY A 100 -2.56 -15.62 -17.63
N HIS A 101 -2.35 -14.57 -16.85
CA HIS A 101 -1.07 -14.24 -16.20
C HIS A 101 -0.97 -14.89 -14.81
N ASP A 102 -0.86 -16.22 -14.77
CA ASP A 102 -0.86 -17.00 -13.52
C ASP A 102 0.39 -16.72 -12.64
N GLU A 103 1.46 -16.17 -13.21
CA GLU A 103 2.68 -15.74 -12.51
C GLU A 103 2.42 -14.72 -11.39
N VAL A 104 1.30 -14.00 -11.43
CA VAL A 104 0.88 -13.06 -10.38
C VAL A 104 0.66 -13.76 -9.03
N VAL A 105 0.31 -15.05 -9.05
CA VAL A 105 0.08 -15.83 -7.83
C VAL A 105 1.38 -16.02 -7.05
N ASP A 106 2.49 -16.26 -7.73
CA ASP A 106 3.81 -16.38 -7.10
C ASP A 106 4.25 -15.04 -6.47
N GLU A 107 3.99 -13.92 -7.15
CA GLU A 107 4.22 -12.57 -6.59
C GLU A 107 3.39 -12.32 -5.34
N LEU A 108 2.11 -12.74 -5.35
CA LEU A 108 1.23 -12.63 -4.19
C LEU A 108 1.75 -13.46 -3.01
N VAL A 109 2.15 -14.71 -3.24
CA VAL A 109 2.72 -15.59 -2.19
C VAL A 109 3.98 -14.98 -1.60
N ALA A 110 4.90 -14.51 -2.44
CA ALA A 110 6.12 -13.84 -1.97
C ALA A 110 5.84 -12.57 -1.16
N THR A 111 4.77 -11.84 -1.52
CA THR A 111 4.33 -10.64 -0.78
C THR A 111 3.72 -11.02 0.57
N LEU A 112 2.88 -12.06 0.63
CA LEU A 112 2.29 -12.56 1.88
C LEU A 112 3.36 -12.94 2.90
N GLN A 113 4.41 -13.66 2.47
CA GLN A 113 5.53 -14.04 3.34
C GLN A 113 6.26 -12.84 3.97
N LYS A 114 6.28 -11.68 3.29
CA LYS A 114 6.92 -10.45 3.80
C LYS A 114 6.04 -9.70 4.80
N VAL A 115 4.72 -9.74 4.59
CA VAL A 115 3.73 -8.99 5.37
C VAL A 115 3.28 -9.77 6.61
N MET A 116 3.28 -11.11 6.54
CA MET A 116 2.96 -12.01 7.64
C MET A 116 4.25 -12.44 8.36
N LYS A 117 4.87 -11.49 9.06
CA LYS A 117 5.92 -11.79 10.04
C LYS A 117 5.33 -12.00 11.42
#